data_AF-A0A7V4EL53-F1
#
_entry.id   AF-A0A7V4EL53-F1
#
_cell.length_a   1.000
_cell.length_b   1.000
_cell.length_c   1.000
_cell.angle_alpha   90.00
_cell.angle_beta   90.00
_cell.angle_gamma   90.00
#
_symmetry.space_group_name_H-M   'P 1'
#
loop_
_entity.id
_entity.type
_entity.pdbx_description
1 polymer ?
#
loop_
_entity_poly.entity_id
_entity_poly.type
_entity_poly.pdbx_seq_one_letter_code
_entity_poly.pdbx_strand_id
1 'polypeptide(L)'
;EALNLITATVPSSSHVAYGAIRLEWTFMALGQSAGAAAALAARDGIPVQRVPYARLREELLAAGQVLSLQLAEPKTGAPPPEGFTAPSRPQSGR
;
A
#
# COMPACT_ATOMS: atom_id res chain seq x y z
N GLU A 1 3.17 -0.26 -28.24
CA GLU A 1 3.71 -0.50 -26.88
C GLU A 1 3.63 0.80 -26.10
N ALA A 2 3.26 0.77 -24.82
CA ALA A 2 3.18 1.97 -23.98
C ALA A 2 4.14 1.79 -22.80
N LEU A 3 5.15 2.65 -22.69
CA LEU A 3 6.12 2.58 -21.59
C LEU A 3 5.60 3.26 -20.33
N ASN A 4 4.79 4.32 -20.46
CA ASN A 4 4.37 5.20 -19.36
C ASN A 4 2.88 5.01 -19.03
N LEU A 5 2.49 3.85 -18.50
CA LEU A 5 1.11 3.55 -18.13
C LEU A 5 0.93 3.54 -16.60
N ILE A 6 -0.04 4.31 -16.10
CA ILE A 6 -0.53 4.21 -14.73
C ILE A 6 -1.90 3.52 -14.77
N THR A 7 -2.09 2.46 -13.99
CA THR A 7 -3.36 1.76 -13.88
C THR A 7 -3.68 1.39 -12.44
N ALA A 8 -4.92 1.67 -12.02
CA ALA A 8 -5.45 1.22 -10.73
C ALA A 8 -6.10 -0.18 -10.81
N THR A 9 -6.38 -0.68 -12.02
CA THR A 9 -7.13 -1.94 -12.23
C THR A 9 -6.25 -3.15 -12.39
N VAL A 10 -5.00 -2.99 -12.80
CA VAL A 10 -4.11 -4.11 -13.13
C VAL A 10 -2.81 -4.08 -12.30
N PRO A 11 -2.87 -4.02 -10.96
CA PRO A 11 -1.66 -4.12 -10.13
C PRO A 11 -1.13 -5.55 -10.12
N SER A 12 0.19 -5.70 -10.11
CA SER A 12 0.85 -6.99 -9.86
C SER A 12 0.54 -7.44 -8.43
N SER A 13 -0.42 -8.35 -8.30
CA SER A 13 -0.95 -8.81 -7.01
C SER A 13 -1.31 -10.29 -7.09
N SER A 14 -1.32 -10.98 -5.94
CA SER A 14 -1.80 -12.35 -5.87
C SER A 14 -3.31 -12.41 -6.09
N HIS A 15 -3.82 -13.56 -6.50
CA HIS A 15 -5.25 -13.75 -6.77
C HIS A 15 -6.14 -13.42 -5.55
N VAL A 16 -5.66 -13.74 -4.34
CA VAL A 16 -6.34 -13.40 -3.08
C VAL A 16 -6.30 -11.90 -2.79
N ALA A 17 -5.16 -11.24 -3.01
CA ALA A 17 -5.01 -9.80 -2.82
C ALA A 17 -5.86 -9.00 -3.81
N TYR A 18 -6.03 -9.50 -5.04
CA TYR A 18 -6.87 -8.88 -6.05
C TYR A 18 -8.34 -8.76 -5.60
N GLY A 19 -8.83 -9.72 -4.82
CA GLY A 19 -10.17 -9.66 -4.20
C GLY A 19 -10.33 -8.49 -3.23
N ALA A 20 -9.30 -8.19 -2.42
CA ALA A 20 -9.32 -7.07 -1.47
C ALA A 20 -9.15 -5.69 -2.14
N ILE A 21 -8.38 -5.63 -3.23
CA ILE A 21 -8.15 -4.42 -4.04
C ILE A 21 -9.45 -3.93 -4.71
N ARG A 22 -10.34 -4.85 -5.06
CA ARG A 22 -11.63 -4.61 -5.72
C ARG A 22 -12.72 -4.08 -4.79
N LEU A 23 -12.48 -4.01 -3.49
CA LEU A 23 -13.40 -3.36 -2.56
C LEU A 23 -13.49 -1.87 -2.90
N GLU A 24 -14.70 -1.31 -2.84
CA GLU A 24 -14.98 0.05 -3.30
C GLU A 24 -14.01 1.07 -2.70
N TRP A 25 -13.78 1.00 -1.38
CA TRP A 25 -12.88 1.91 -0.67
C TRP A 25 -11.41 1.78 -1.11
N THR A 26 -10.92 0.56 -1.33
CA THR A 26 -9.54 0.31 -1.75
C THR A 26 -9.34 0.77 -3.19
N PHE A 27 -10.31 0.48 -4.05
CA PHE A 27 -10.27 0.87 -5.45
C PHE A 27 -10.32 2.39 -5.63
N MET A 28 -11.17 3.07 -4.86
CA MET A 28 -11.21 4.54 -4.83
C MET A 28 -9.88 5.16 -4.36
N ALA A 29 -9.28 4.62 -3.29
CA ALA A 29 -7.99 5.10 -2.79
C ALA A 29 -6.83 4.86 -3.78
N LEU A 30 -6.83 3.72 -4.48
CA LEU A 30 -5.87 3.44 -5.55
C LEU A 30 -6.06 4.38 -6.74
N GLY A 31 -7.31 4.68 -7.11
CA GLY A 31 -7.64 5.64 -8.16
C GLY A 31 -7.13 7.05 -7.86
N GLN A 32 -7.35 7.53 -6.63
CA GLN A 32 -6.81 8.82 -6.17
C GLN A 32 -5.28 8.85 -6.24
N SER A 33 -4.62 7.81 -5.73
CA SER A 33 -3.16 7.68 -5.77
C SER A 33 -2.61 7.70 -7.20
N ALA A 34 -3.25 6.96 -8.10
CA ALA A 34 -2.90 6.89 -9.51
C ALA A 34 -3.08 8.24 -10.21
N GLY A 35 -4.19 8.93 -9.96
CA GLY A 35 -4.49 10.25 -10.52
C GLY A 35 -3.50 11.32 -10.03
N ALA A 36 -3.18 11.35 -8.74
CA ALA A 36 -2.20 12.27 -8.17
C ALA A 36 -0.80 12.04 -8.77
N ALA A 37 -0.38 10.78 -8.94
CA ALA A 37 0.88 10.45 -9.58
C ALA A 37 0.92 10.88 -11.06
N ALA A 38 -0.18 10.69 -11.80
CA ALA A 38 -0.29 11.12 -13.19
C ALA A 38 -0.24 12.65 -13.32
N ALA A 39 -0.94 13.37 -12.44
CA ALA A 39 -0.92 14.82 -12.41
C ALA A 39 0.47 15.37 -12.10
N LEU A 40 1.21 14.77 -11.15
CA LEU A 40 2.57 15.16 -10.83
C LEU A 40 3.53 14.89 -12.00
N ALA A 41 3.43 13.71 -12.62
CA ALA A 41 4.23 13.37 -13.80
C ALA A 41 4.00 14.36 -14.96
N ALA A 42 2.74 14.71 -15.22
CA ALA A 42 2.37 15.65 -16.26
C ALA A 42 2.86 17.09 -15.98
N ARG A 43 2.79 17.54 -14.73
CA ARG A 43 3.24 18.88 -14.31
C ARG A 43 4.75 19.06 -14.45
N ASP A 44 5.52 18.06 -14.03
CA ASP A 44 6.99 18.15 -14.00
C ASP A 44 7.64 17.67 -15.31
N GLY A 45 6.84 17.19 -16.27
CA GLY A 45 7.34 16.64 -17.54
C GLY A 45 8.20 15.38 -17.36
N ILE A 46 8.03 14.67 -16.24
CA ILE A 46 8.81 13.49 -15.89
C ILE A 46 8.07 12.21 -16.29
N PRO A 47 8.80 11.14 -16.64
CA PRO A 47 8.18 9.85 -16.89
C PRO A 47 7.54 9.31 -15.59
N VAL A 48 6.39 8.63 -15.70
CA VAL A 48 5.59 8.16 -14.55
C VAL A 48 6.37 7.25 -13.59
N GLN A 49 7.40 6.54 -14.08
CA GLN A 49 8.25 5.68 -13.27
C GLN A 49 9.27 6.47 -12.42
N ARG A 50 9.46 7.76 -12.70
CA ARG A 50 10.36 8.64 -11.95
C ARG A 50 9.62 9.60 -11.02
N VAL A 51 8.32 9.40 -10.81
CA VAL A 51 7.53 10.20 -9.87
C VAL A 51 8.12 10.05 -8.46
N PRO A 52 8.60 11.13 -7.82
CA PRO A 52 9.18 11.06 -6.48
C PRO A 52 8.10 10.80 -5.42
N TYR A 53 8.22 9.68 -4.71
CA TYR A 53 7.26 9.28 -3.67
C TYR A 53 7.09 10.33 -2.58
N ALA A 54 8.16 11.04 -2.20
CA ALA A 54 8.08 12.08 -1.17
C ALA A 54 7.06 13.18 -1.53
N ARG A 55 7.07 13.64 -2.79
CA ARG A 55 6.14 14.67 -3.29
C ARG A 55 4.72 14.12 -3.45
N LEU A 56 4.60 12.89 -3.97
CA LEU A 56 3.32 12.21 -4.08
C LEU A 56 2.67 12.02 -2.70
N ARG A 57 3.46 11.65 -1.69
CA ARG A 57 3.01 11.49 -0.30
C ARG A 57 2.48 12.80 0.27
N GLU A 58 3.17 13.92 0.05
CA GLU A 58 2.72 15.25 0.49
C GLU A 58 1.35 15.60 -0.10
N GLU A 59 1.18 15.43 -1.41
CA GLU A 59 -0.08 15.68 -2.13
C GLU A 59 -1.21 14.78 -1.61
N LEU A 60 -0.94 13.48 -1.41
CA LEU A 60 -1.94 12.53 -0.91
C LEU A 60 -2.36 12.81 0.54
N LEU A 61 -1.42 13.22 1.40
CA LEU A 61 -1.73 13.62 2.77
C LEU A 61 -2.51 14.94 2.81
N ALA A 62 -2.20 15.89 1.94
CA ALA A 62 -2.96 17.12 1.79
C ALA A 62 -4.40 16.85 1.33
N ALA A 63 -4.60 15.82 0.50
CA ALA A 63 -5.91 15.33 0.08
C ALA A 63 -6.63 14.47 1.16
N GLY A 64 -6.01 14.27 2.34
CA GLY A 64 -6.60 13.50 3.44
C GLY A 64 -6.54 11.98 3.27
N GLN A 65 -5.73 11.46 2.34
CA GLN A 65 -5.61 10.02 2.12
C GLN A 65 -4.84 9.34 3.26
N VAL A 66 -5.38 8.24 3.79
CA VAL A 66 -4.72 7.42 4.81
C VAL A 66 -3.67 6.53 4.15
N LEU A 67 -2.39 6.77 4.44
CA LEU A 67 -1.25 6.04 3.85
C LEU A 67 -0.64 4.97 4.78
N SER A 68 -0.93 5.04 6.07
CA SER A 68 -0.44 4.08 7.06
C SER A 68 -1.57 3.75 8.01
N LEU A 69 -1.85 2.46 8.15
CA LEU A 69 -2.63 1.95 9.26
C LEU A 69 -1.65 1.81 10.41
N GLN A 70 -1.76 2.68 11.41
CA GLN A 70 -1.12 2.41 12.70
C GLN A 70 -1.82 1.18 13.28
N LEU A 71 -1.26 0.00 13.05
CA LEU A 71 -1.60 -1.17 13.84
C LEU A 71 -1.20 -0.76 15.26
N ALA A 72 -2.18 -0.47 16.12
CA ALA A 72 -1.90 -0.26 17.52
C ALA A 72 -1.05 -1.45 17.97
N GLU A 73 0.14 -1.17 18.52
CA GLU A 73 0.92 -2.24 19.14
C GLU A 73 -0.03 -3.01 20.06
N PRO A 74 -0.07 -4.36 19.98
CA PRO A 74 -0.86 -5.11 20.94
C PRO A 74 -0.40 -4.63 22.31
N LYS A 75 -1.32 -4.15 23.15
CA LYS A 75 -0.96 -3.67 24.48
C LYS A 75 -0.22 -4.80 25.18
N THR A 76 1.11 -4.70 25.23
CA THR A 76 1.98 -5.52 26.06
C THR A 76 1.44 -5.38 27.47
N GLY A 77 0.73 -6.41 27.93
CA GLY A 77 -0.06 -6.38 29.17
C GLY A 77 -1.29 -7.28 29.17
N ALA A 78 -1.80 -7.72 28.01
CA ALA A 78 -2.81 -8.79 28.00
C ALA A 78 -2.10 -10.16 28.10
N PRO A 79 -2.44 -11.01 29.09
CA PRO A 79 -1.93 -12.37 29.11
C PRO A 79 -2.35 -13.09 27.81
N PRO A 80 -1.47 -13.92 27.22
CA PRO A 80 -1.79 -14.65 26.00
C PRO A 80 -3.06 -15.50 26.24
N PRO A 81 -3.97 -15.60 25.25
CA PRO A 81 -5.09 -16.52 25.36
C PRO A 81 -4.54 -17.93 25.56
N GLU A 82 -4.92 -18.58 26.66
CA GLU A 82 -4.53 -19.95 26.99
C GLU A 82 -4.92 -20.86 25.82
N GLY A 83 -3.91 -21.33 25.06
CA GLY A 83 -4.11 -22.20 23.91
C GLY A 83 -3.39 -21.81 22.62
N PHE A 84 -2.80 -20.60 22.51
CA PHE A 84 -1.94 -20.29 21.37
C PHE A 84 -0.46 -20.63 21.68
N THR A 85 -0.12 -21.90 21.58
CA THR A 85 1.28 -22.34 21.59
C THR A 85 1.90 -21.86 20.28
N ALA A 86 2.74 -20.82 20.34
CA ALA A 86 3.51 -20.37 19.18
C ALA A 86 4.29 -21.55 18.60
N PRO A 87 4.31 -21.75 17.26
CA PRO A 87 5.14 -22.79 16.68
C PRO A 87 6.59 -22.51 17.06
N SER A 88 7.20 -23.45 17.78
CA SER A 88 8.60 -23.39 18.17
C SER A 88 9.45 -23.28 16.91
N ARG A 89 9.98 -22.08 16.67
CA ARG A 89 10.95 -21.82 15.60
C ARG A 89 12.09 -22.83 15.76
N PRO A 90 12.37 -23.73 14.79
CA PRO A 90 13.54 -24.58 14.88
C PRO A 90 14.76 -23.66 14.89
N GLN A 91 15.49 -23.67 16.01
CA GLN A 91 16.76 -22.97 16.14
C GLN A 91 17.70 -23.54 15.08
N SER A 92 18.17 -22.67 14.20
CA SER A 92 19.29 -22.90 13.30
C SER A 92 20.48 -23.41 14.12
N GLY A 93 20.79 -24.69 13.96
CA GLY A 93 22.01 -25.30 14.45
C GLY A 93 23.02 -25.39 13.32
N ARG A 94 24.15 -24.69 13.51
CA ARG A 94 25.50 -24.90 12.96
C ARG A 94 25.63 -25.25 11.47
#